data_AF-A0A2I8VJ20-F1
#
_entry.id   AF-A0A2I8VJ20-F1
#
_cell.length_a   1.000
_cell.length_b   1.000
_cell.length_c   1.000
_cell.angle_alpha   90.00
_cell.angle_beta   90.00
_cell.angle_gamma   90.00
#
_symmetry.space_group_name_H-M   'P 1'
#
loop_
_entity.id
_entity.type
_entity.pdbx_description
1 polymer ?
#
loop_
_entity_poly.entity_id
_entity_poly.type
_entity_poly.pdbx_seq_one_letter_code
_entity_poly.pdbx_strand_id
1 'polypeptide(L)'
;MFRAWLERTEWLWLIIGGFYLVAYLYWYIPVLWALPGSVRDPPPRFPWHWPLDFVATGLAGGVLLYLGFRRATDLTAGTETSA
;
A
#
# COMPACT_ATOMS: atom_id res chain seq x y z
N MET A 1 20.10 2.10 20.84
CA MET A 1 19.09 3.19 20.83
C MET A 1 18.39 3.30 19.48
N PHE A 2 19.10 3.53 18.38
CA PHE A 2 18.52 3.65 17.03
C PHE A 2 17.76 2.40 16.54
N ARG A 3 18.35 1.20 16.69
CA ARG A 3 17.72 -0.06 16.27
C ARG A 3 16.39 -0.35 16.97
N ALA A 4 16.36 -0.18 18.30
CA ALA A 4 15.15 -0.36 19.10
C ALA A 4 14.05 0.66 18.74
N TRP A 5 14.43 1.90 18.38
CA TRP A 5 13.49 2.90 17.89
C TRP A 5 12.90 2.48 16.53
N LEU A 6 13.75 1.99 15.62
CA LEU A 6 13.35 1.48 14.30
C LEU A 6 12.37 0.32 14.43
N GLU A 7 12.70 -0.69 15.24
CA GLU A 7 11.83 -1.85 15.50
C GLU A 7 10.48 -1.45 16.11
N ARG A 8 10.44 -0.34 16.87
CA ARG A 8 9.21 0.17 17.47
C ARG A 8 8.37 1.02 16.50
N THR A 9 8.97 1.56 15.43
CA THR A 9 8.30 2.53 14.54
C THR A 9 8.11 1.99 13.12
N GLU A 10 8.76 0.88 12.75
CA GLU A 10 8.70 0.28 11.41
C GLU A 10 7.25 0.07 10.93
N TRP A 11 6.37 -0.41 11.81
CA TRP A 11 4.98 -0.69 11.49
C TRP A 11 4.20 0.55 11.08
N LEU A 12 4.53 1.71 11.68
CA LEU A 12 3.89 2.98 11.35
C LEU A 12 4.27 3.41 9.93
N TRP A 13 5.54 3.24 9.56
CA TRP A 13 6.02 3.52 8.21
C TRP A 13 5.39 2.59 7.17
N LEU A 14 5.22 1.30 7.49
CA LEU A 14 4.52 0.36 6.63
C LEU A 14 3.06 0.78 6.40
N ILE A 15 2.35 1.21 7.45
CA ILE A 15 0.97 1.68 7.33
C ILE A 15 0.89 2.96 6.50
N ILE A 16 1.72 3.96 6.78
CA ILE A 16 1.74 5.24 6.06
C ILE A 16 2.06 5.00 4.57
N GLY A 17 3.11 4.24 4.28
CA GLY A 17 3.50 3.89 2.92
C GLY A 17 2.42 3.07 2.20
N GLY A 18 1.80 2.12 2.90
CA GLY A 18 0.70 1.32 2.37
C GLY A 18 -0.51 2.17 1.97
N PHE A 19 -0.94 3.09 2.83
CA PHE A 19 -2.03 4.02 2.51
C PHE A 19 -1.66 4.99 1.38
N TYR A 20 -0.40 5.44 1.31
CA TYR A 20 0.06 6.28 0.21
C TYR A 20 -0.08 5.56 -1.14
N LEU A 21 0.33 4.29 -1.23
CA LEU A 21 0.20 3.49 -2.45
C LEU A 21 -1.27 3.20 -2.79
N VAL A 22 -2.10 2.89 -1.80
CA VAL A 22 -3.55 2.69 -2.04
C VAL A 22 -4.21 4.00 -2.50
N ALA A 23 -3.82 5.14 -1.93
CA ALA A 23 -4.28 6.45 -2.36
C ALA A 23 -3.85 6.77 -3.79
N TYR A 24 -2.66 6.33 -4.21
CA TYR A 24 -2.20 6.48 -5.59
C TYR A 24 -3.12 5.77 -6.58
N LEU A 25 -3.76 4.65 -6.19
CA LEU A 25 -4.70 3.94 -7.07
C LEU A 25 -5.91 4.78 -7.51
N TYR A 26 -6.28 5.81 -6.75
CA TYR A 26 -7.35 6.73 -7.16
C TYR A 26 -7.03 7.48 -8.46
N TRP A 27 -5.75 7.65 -8.78
CA TRP A 27 -5.33 8.24 -10.04
C TRP A 27 -5.75 7.41 -11.26
N TYR A 28 -5.97 6.10 -11.09
CA TYR A 28 -6.37 5.16 -12.15
C TYR A 28 -7.89 5.11 -12.42
N ILE A 29 -8.72 5.80 -11.64
CA ILE A 29 -10.19 5.82 -11.83
C ILE A 29 -10.59 6.11 -13.29
N PRO A 30 -10.05 7.12 -13.98
CA PRO A 30 -10.45 7.41 -15.37
C PRO A 30 -10.20 6.24 -16.33
N VAL A 31 -9.13 5.48 -16.12
CA VAL A 31 -8.75 4.35 -16.98
C VAL A 31 -9.62 3.13 -16.71
N LEU A 32 -9.98 2.92 -15.44
CA LEU A 32 -10.91 1.86 -15.03
C LEU A 32 -12.31 2.09 -15.60
N TRP A 33 -12.76 3.35 -15.67
CA TRP A 33 -14.05 3.71 -16.28
C TRP A 33 -14.10 3.46 -17.79
N ALA A 34 -12.94 3.45 -18.45
CA ALA A 34 -12.81 3.20 -19.89
C ALA A 34 -12.56 1.71 -20.23
N LEU A 35 -12.71 0.80 -19.27
CA LEU A 35 -12.59 -0.65 -19.50
C LEU A 35 -13.74 -1.19 -20.38
N PRO A 36 -13.48 -2.22 -21.21
CA PRO A 36 -12.20 -2.89 -21.41
C PRO A 36 -11.27 -2.20 -22.42
N GLY A 37 -11.73 -1.16 -23.14
CA GLY A 37 -10.99 -0.51 -24.22
C GLY A 37 -9.64 0.08 -23.79
N SER A 38 -9.58 0.58 -22.56
CA SER A 38 -8.38 1.19 -21.97
C SER A 38 -7.19 0.25 -21.75
N VAL A 39 -7.40 -1.08 -21.82
CA VAL A 39 -6.31 -2.07 -21.74
C VAL A 39 -5.42 -2.01 -22.98
N ARG A 40 -6.02 -1.75 -24.15
CA ARG A 40 -5.32 -1.70 -25.44
C ARG A 40 -4.96 -0.26 -25.85
N ASP A 41 -5.91 0.65 -25.67
CA ASP A 41 -5.74 2.08 -25.98
C ASP A 41 -6.05 2.93 -24.73
N PRO A 42 -5.05 3.16 -23.85
CA PRO A 42 -5.26 3.95 -22.65
C PRO A 42 -5.50 5.44 -22.97
N PRO A 43 -6.23 6.17 -22.10
CA PRO A 43 -6.42 7.61 -22.28
C PRO A 43 -5.09 8.38 -22.32
N PRO A 44 -5.03 9.52 -23.04
CA PRO A 44 -3.83 10.36 -23.06
C PRO A 44 -3.45 10.75 -21.62
N ARG A 45 -2.19 10.46 -21.23
CA ARG A 45 -1.54 10.63 -19.90
C ARG A 45 -1.27 9.32 -19.15
N PHE A 46 -1.85 8.19 -19.54
CA PHE A 46 -1.55 6.91 -18.90
C PHE A 46 -0.52 6.11 -19.70
N PRO A 47 0.49 5.52 -19.03
CA PRO A 47 1.48 4.69 -19.72
C PRO A 47 0.85 3.40 -20.24
N TRP A 48 1.45 2.80 -21.28
CA TRP A 48 0.99 1.52 -21.83
C TRP A 48 1.02 0.36 -20.80
N HIS A 49 1.92 0.45 -19.81
CA HIS A 49 2.07 -0.54 -18.74
C HIS A 49 1.21 -0.22 -17.50
N TRP A 50 0.24 0.71 -17.61
CA TRP A 50 -0.63 1.07 -16.50
C TRP A 50 -1.31 -0.12 -15.79
N PRO A 51 -1.72 -1.22 -16.46
CA PRO A 51 -2.36 -2.33 -15.74
C PRO A 51 -1.38 -3.02 -14.79
N LEU A 52 -0.13 -3.17 -15.22
CA LEU A 52 0.92 -3.75 -14.40
C LEU A 52 1.25 -2.84 -13.21
N ASP A 53 1.37 -1.53 -13.45
CA ASP A 53 1.63 -0.57 -12.37
C ASP A 53 0.48 -0.51 -11.37
N PHE A 54 -0.77 -0.53 -11.83
CA PHE A 54 -1.96 -0.58 -10.98
C PHE A 54 -1.95 -1.82 -10.07
N VAL A 55 -1.71 -3.00 -10.65
CA VAL A 55 -1.67 -4.26 -9.90
C VAL A 55 -0.49 -4.29 -8.93
N ALA A 56 0.70 -3.91 -9.39
CA ALA A 56 1.90 -3.88 -8.55
C ALA A 56 1.75 -2.92 -7.37
N THR A 57 1.25 -1.71 -7.63
CA THR A 57 0.97 -0.70 -6.60
C THR A 57 -0.06 -1.21 -5.60
N GLY A 58 -1.17 -1.78 -6.06
CA GLY A 58 -2.22 -2.27 -5.18
C GLY A 58 -1.76 -3.44 -4.31
N LEU A 59 -1.01 -4.38 -4.90
CA LEU A 59 -0.41 -5.49 -4.14
C LEU A 59 0.60 -4.99 -3.12
N ALA A 60 1.53 -4.11 -3.52
CA ALA A 60 2.52 -3.55 -2.62
C ALA A 60 1.85 -2.78 -1.46
N GLY A 61 0.90 -1.91 -1.76
CA GLY A 61 0.13 -1.17 -0.76
C GLY A 61 -0.61 -2.09 0.20
N GLY A 62 -1.31 -3.10 -0.32
CA GLY A 62 -2.02 -4.10 0.49
C GLY A 62 -1.09 -4.90 1.39
N VAL A 63 0.06 -5.36 0.89
CA VAL A 63 1.06 -6.09 1.69
C VAL A 63 1.65 -5.21 2.78
N LEU A 64 2.00 -3.96 2.49
CA LEU A 64 2.52 -3.03 3.49
C LEU A 64 1.50 -2.77 4.60
N LEU A 65 0.23 -2.55 4.25
CA LEU A 65 -0.84 -2.40 5.24
C LEU A 65 -1.00 -3.66 6.09
N TYR A 66 -1.04 -4.84 5.47
CA TYR A 66 -1.17 -6.11 6.19
C TYR A 66 -0.02 -6.31 7.19
N LEU A 67 1.22 -6.15 6.75
CA LEU A 67 2.41 -6.31 7.61
C LEU A 67 2.46 -5.25 8.72
N GLY A 68 2.13 -4.00 8.38
CA GLY A 68 2.08 -2.89 9.33
C GLY A 68 1.04 -3.12 10.43
N PHE A 69 -0.19 -3.46 10.07
CA PHE A 69 -1.24 -3.74 11.05
C PHE A 69 -0.96 -5.00 11.87
N ARG A 70 -0.47 -6.08 11.24
CA ARG A 70 -0.06 -7.30 11.97
C ARG A 70 0.98 -6.96 13.05
N ARG A 71 2.03 -6.21 12.69
CA ARG A 71 3.09 -5.81 13.62
C ARG A 71 2.56 -4.90 14.72
N ALA A 72 1.64 -3.99 14.40
CA ALA A 72 0.99 -3.14 15.40
C ALA A 72 0.19 -3.98 16.42
N THR A 73 -0.56 -4.98 15.96
CA THR A 73 -1.31 -5.89 16.83
C THR A 73 -0.39 -6.72 17.73
N ASP A 74 0.70 -7.27 17.19
CA ASP A 74 1.68 -8.05 17.97
C ASP A 74 2.28 -7.22 19.12
N LEU A 75 2.56 -5.93 18.89
CA LEU A 75 3.10 -5.03 19.91
C LEU A 75 2.06 -4.67 20.98
N THR A 76 0.80 -4.49 20.60
CA THR A 76 -0.30 -4.22 21.54
C THR A 76 -0.54 -5.42 22.46
N ALA A 77 -0.59 -6.64 21.92
CA ALA A 77 -0.79 -7.87 22.70
C ALA A 77 0.35 -8.13 23.70
N GLY A 78 1.60 -7.85 23.31
CA GLY A 78 2.75 -7.98 24.21
C GLY A 78 2.74 -6.97 25.37
N THR A 79 2.12 -5.81 25.17
CA THR A 79 1.98 -4.77 26.20
C THR A 79 0.96 -5.18 27.27
N GLU A 80 -0.17 -5.77 26.87
CA GLU A 80 -1.20 -6.25 27.81
C GLU A 80 -0.75 -7.43 28.68
N THR A 81 0.18 -8.27 28.19
CA THR A 81 0.68 -9.44 28.93
C THR A 81 1.75 -9.08 29.98
N SER A 82 2.33 -7.87 29.89
CA SER A 82 3.42 -7.40 30.76
C SER A 82 2.96 -6.46 31.88
N ALA A 83 1.65 -6.18 31.95
CA ALA A 83 0.99 -5.33 32.95
C ALA A 83 0.28 -6.19 34.00
#